data_AF-A0A497KZK8-F1
#
_entry.id   AF-A0A497KZK8-F1
#
_cell.length_a   1.000
_cell.length_b   1.000
_cell.length_c   1.000
_cell.angle_alpha   90.00
_cell.angle_beta   90.00
_cell.angle_gamma   90.00
#
_symmetry.space_group_name_H-M   'P 1'
#
loop_
_entity.id
_entity.type
_entity.pdbx_description
1 polymer ?
#
loop_
_entity_poly.entity_id
_entity_poly.type
_entity_poly.pdbx_seq_one_letter_code
_entity_poly.pdbx_strand_id
1 'polypeptide(L)'
;MITIDLEKLTKKLKLNQKHADQLIIHNTTIAIIENTNKAKTKDIKQLENTIQAILKGPLKNHLPIPNKPTKIIAIIHARKTDPMIPRILRTKTKKNIAYHTASCNQHLKTILTKHGIIKK
;
A
#
# COMPACT_ATOMS: atom_id res chain seq x y z
N MET A 1 4.58 15.43 3.13
CA MET A 1 3.81 14.20 2.79
C MET A 1 3.40 14.34 1.34
N ILE A 2 3.57 13.29 0.53
CA ILE A 2 3.19 13.28 -0.88
C ILE A 2 2.20 12.16 -1.09
N THR A 3 1.05 12.46 -1.70
CA THR A 3 0.03 11.46 -2.08
C THR A 3 0.03 11.34 -3.59
N ILE A 4 0.08 10.10 -4.09
CA ILE A 4 0.16 9.79 -5.51
C ILE A 4 -0.94 8.78 -5.84
N ASP A 5 -1.75 9.13 -6.83
CA ASP A 5 -2.69 8.22 -7.48
C ASP A 5 -1.90 7.35 -8.47
N LEU A 6 -1.76 6.07 -8.12
CA LEU A 6 -1.00 5.10 -8.89
C LEU A 6 -1.75 4.67 -10.15
N GLU A 7 -3.09 4.64 -10.14
CA GLU A 7 -3.86 4.34 -11.35
C GLU A 7 -3.62 5.42 -12.43
N LYS A 8 -3.70 6.69 -12.03
CA LYS A 8 -3.49 7.81 -12.94
C LYS A 8 -2.04 7.83 -13.47
N LEU A 9 -1.06 7.56 -12.60
CA LEU A 9 0.34 7.51 -12.98
C LEU A 9 0.62 6.37 -13.96
N THR A 10 0.14 5.16 -13.67
CA THR A 10 0.40 3.97 -14.49
C THR A 10 -0.26 4.05 -15.86
N LYS A 11 -1.48 4.62 -15.94
CA LYS A 11 -2.14 4.97 -17.21
C LYS A 11 -1.27 5.93 -18.04
N LYS A 12 -0.72 6.99 -17.43
CA LYS A 12 0.17 7.94 -18.11
C LYS A 12 1.45 7.27 -18.64
N LEU A 13 1.98 6.31 -17.89
CA LEU A 13 3.19 5.57 -18.23
C LEU A 13 2.93 4.35 -19.15
N LYS A 14 1.68 4.09 -19.54
CA LYS A 14 1.28 2.89 -20.31
C LYS A 14 1.76 1.57 -19.67
N LEU A 15 1.75 1.51 -18.33
CA LEU A 15 2.06 0.30 -17.59
C LEU A 15 0.80 -0.55 -17.44
N ASN A 16 0.80 -1.73 -18.05
CA ASN A 16 -0.37 -2.63 -18.09
C ASN A 16 -0.48 -3.58 -16.89
N GLN A 17 0.37 -3.42 -15.87
CA GLN A 17 0.35 -4.27 -14.68
C GLN A 17 -0.67 -3.77 -13.66
N LYS A 18 -1.27 -4.71 -12.90
CA LYS A 18 -2.16 -4.36 -11.78
C LYS A 18 -1.36 -3.82 -10.61
N HIS A 19 -1.81 -2.70 -10.08
CA HIS A 19 -1.18 -1.98 -8.97
C HIS A 19 -2.24 -1.48 -8.01
N ALA A 20 -1.81 -1.15 -6.80
CA ALA A 20 -2.67 -0.52 -5.81
C ALA A 20 -3.12 0.87 -6.28
N ASP A 21 -4.21 1.39 -5.73
CA ASP A 21 -4.78 2.66 -6.17
C ASP A 21 -3.93 3.86 -5.75
N GLN A 22 -3.38 3.81 -4.53
CA GLN A 22 -2.77 4.99 -3.91
C GLN A 22 -1.46 4.67 -3.21
N LEU A 23 -0.53 5.64 -3.31
CA LEU A 23 0.74 5.66 -2.60
C LEU A 23 0.83 6.94 -1.76
N ILE A 24 1.27 6.82 -0.51
CA ILE A 24 1.58 7.96 0.36
C ILE A 24 3.05 7.84 0.78
N ILE A 25 3.82 8.90 0.58
CA ILE A 25 5.23 8.97 0.96
C ILE A 25 5.39 10.02 2.06
N HIS A 26 5.98 9.59 3.18
CA HIS A 26 6.33 10.46 4.30
C HIS A 26 7.71 10.10 4.84
N ASN A 27 8.70 10.97 4.60
CA ASN A 27 10.11 10.72 4.90
C ASN A 27 10.57 9.39 4.28
N THR A 28 11.03 8.45 5.10
CA THR A 28 11.47 7.12 4.69
C THR A 28 10.37 6.05 4.80
N THR A 29 9.15 6.44 5.15
CA THR A 29 7.99 5.55 5.29
C THR A 29 7.03 5.70 4.11
N ILE A 30 6.59 4.58 3.58
CA ILE A 30 5.67 4.51 2.45
C ILE A 30 4.41 3.77 2.88
N ALA A 31 3.23 4.31 2.57
CA ALA A 31 1.98 3.55 2.60
C ALA A 31 1.46 3.28 1.19
N ILE A 32 0.97 2.07 0.96
CA ILE A 32 0.36 1.60 -0.28
C ILE A 32 -1.05 1.17 0.07
N ILE A 33 -2.06 1.68 -0.62
CA ILE A 33 -3.46 1.48 -0.28
C ILE A 33 -4.20 0.92 -1.49
N GLU A 34 -4.80 -0.25 -1.30
CA GLU A 34 -5.73 -0.89 -2.24
C GLU A 34 -7.15 -0.71 -1.72
N ASN A 35 -8.03 -0.04 -2.47
CA ASN A 35 -9.44 0.11 -2.12
C ASN A 35 -10.27 -0.95 -2.82
N THR A 36 -11.05 -1.70 -2.05
CA THR A 36 -11.93 -2.74 -2.60
C THR A 36 -13.17 -2.89 -1.75
N ASN A 37 -14.29 -3.30 -2.35
CA ASN A 37 -15.52 -3.53 -1.60
C ASN A 37 -15.40 -4.73 -0.64
N LYS A 38 -14.69 -5.78 -1.07
CA LYS A 38 -14.44 -6.99 -0.28
C LYS A 38 -13.00 -7.46 -0.49
N ALA A 39 -12.22 -7.49 0.58
CA ALA A 39 -10.84 -7.96 0.55
C ALA A 39 -10.77 -9.46 0.21
N LYS A 40 -9.92 -9.80 -0.75
CA LYS A 40 -9.65 -11.14 -1.27
C LYS A 40 -8.14 -11.34 -1.44
N THR A 41 -7.72 -12.58 -1.65
CA THR A 41 -6.31 -12.95 -1.84
C THR A 41 -5.66 -12.27 -3.04
N LYS A 42 -6.43 -11.96 -4.09
CA LYS A 42 -5.94 -11.18 -5.25
C LYS A 42 -5.46 -9.77 -4.86
N ASP A 43 -6.10 -9.15 -3.88
CA ASP A 43 -5.79 -7.79 -3.45
C ASP A 43 -4.45 -7.78 -2.68
N ILE A 44 -4.15 -8.88 -1.96
CA ILE A 44 -2.83 -9.12 -1.36
C ILE A 44 -1.76 -9.19 -2.46
N LYS A 45 -2.02 -9.95 -3.53
CA LYS A 45 -1.08 -10.05 -4.67
C LYS A 45 -0.87 -8.69 -5.35
N GLN A 46 -1.91 -7.86 -5.45
CA GLN A 46 -1.83 -6.51 -6.01
C GLN A 46 -0.94 -5.59 -5.17
N LEU A 47 -1.05 -5.65 -3.83
CA LEU A 47 -0.12 -4.97 -2.93
C LEU A 47 1.32 -5.46 -3.13
N GLU A 48 1.55 -6.77 -3.19
CA GLU A 48 2.90 -7.35 -3.38
C GLU A 48 3.52 -6.93 -4.72
N ASN A 49 2.75 -6.97 -5.80
CA ASN A 49 3.18 -6.51 -7.12
C ASN A 49 3.54 -5.02 -7.09
N THR A 50 2.74 -4.21 -6.40
CA THR A 50 3.01 -2.78 -6.24
C THR A 50 4.30 -2.54 -5.47
N ILE A 51 4.53 -3.26 -4.37
CA ILE A 51 5.78 -3.20 -3.59
C ILE A 51 6.99 -3.52 -4.47
N GLN A 52 6.91 -4.59 -5.29
CA GLN A 52 8.01 -4.92 -6.20
C GLN A 52 8.21 -3.85 -7.28
N ALA A 53 7.12 -3.34 -7.86
CA ALA A 53 7.16 -2.30 -8.88
C ALA A 53 7.83 -1.01 -8.37
N ILE A 54 7.59 -0.62 -7.12
CA ILE A 54 8.20 0.57 -6.53
C ILE A 54 9.65 0.36 -6.05
N LEU A 55 10.00 -0.84 -5.58
CA LEU A 55 11.35 -1.10 -5.03
C LEU A 55 12.37 -1.43 -6.11
N LYS A 56 11.95 -2.18 -7.13
CA LYS A 56 12.85 -2.78 -8.13
C LYS A 56 12.32 -2.67 -9.56
N GLY A 57 11.05 -2.34 -9.74
CA GLY A 57 10.38 -2.37 -11.03
C GLY A 57 10.20 -0.99 -11.68
N PRO A 58 9.25 -0.89 -12.63
CA PRO A 58 9.14 0.27 -13.51
C PRO A 58 8.76 1.56 -12.78
N LEU A 59 8.12 1.48 -11.61
CA LEU A 59 7.70 2.67 -10.87
C LEU A 59 8.84 3.32 -10.07
N LYS A 60 9.96 2.63 -9.86
CA LYS A 60 11.08 3.11 -9.04
C LYS A 60 11.60 4.48 -9.49
N ASN A 61 11.74 4.68 -10.80
CA ASN A 61 12.34 5.90 -11.37
C ASN A 61 11.30 7.02 -11.60
N HIS A 62 10.02 6.75 -11.38
CA HIS A 62 8.93 7.70 -11.63
C HIS A 62 8.28 8.23 -10.34
N LEU A 63 8.73 7.74 -9.19
CA LEU A 63 8.22 8.11 -7.89
C LEU A 63 9.35 8.74 -7.06
N PRO A 64 9.07 9.77 -6.26
CA PRO A 64 10.03 10.39 -5.35
C PRO A 64 10.24 9.50 -4.11
N ILE A 65 10.53 8.22 -4.33
CA ILE A 65 10.74 7.22 -3.29
C ILE A 65 12.21 7.29 -2.84
N PRO A 66 12.48 7.32 -1.53
CA PRO A 66 13.85 7.23 -1.05
C PRO A 66 14.49 5.93 -1.51
N ASN A 67 15.78 5.97 -1.88
CA ASN A 67 16.54 4.80 -2.36
C ASN A 67 16.40 3.56 -1.46
N LYS A 68 16.20 3.77 -0.16
CA LYS A 68 15.96 2.72 0.83
C LYS A 68 14.86 3.15 1.80
N PRO A 69 13.58 2.80 1.54
CA PRO A 69 12.53 3.06 2.52
C PRO A 69 12.80 2.23 3.77
N THR A 70 12.68 2.86 4.94
CA THR A 70 12.86 2.18 6.24
C THR A 70 11.65 1.34 6.58
N LYS A 71 10.46 1.71 6.06
CA LYS A 71 9.20 1.03 6.36
C LYS A 71 8.19 1.16 5.22
N ILE A 72 7.53 0.06 4.91
CA ILE A 72 6.41 0.00 3.96
C ILE A 72 5.18 -0.49 4.70
N ILE A 73 4.06 0.21 4.54
CA ILE A 73 2.76 -0.12 5.11
C ILE A 73 1.82 -0.44 3.95
N ALA A 74 1.46 -1.70 3.78
CA ALA A 74 0.56 -2.14 2.72
C ALA A 74 -0.83 -2.38 3.32
N ILE A 75 -1.85 -1.68 2.80
CA ILE A 75 -3.17 -1.61 3.40
C ILE A 75 -4.21 -2.02 2.37
N ILE A 76 -5.04 -3.01 2.70
CA ILE A 76 -6.30 -3.26 1.98
C ILE A 76 -7.39 -2.49 2.71
N HIS A 77 -7.94 -1.48 2.07
CA HIS A 77 -9.07 -0.70 2.57
C HIS A 77 -10.37 -1.28 2.01
N ALA A 78 -11.08 -2.04 2.85
CA ALA A 78 -12.29 -2.76 2.46
C ALA A 78 -13.29 -2.91 3.61
N ARG A 79 -14.56 -2.57 3.34
CA ARG A 79 -15.65 -2.71 4.32
C ARG A 79 -15.87 -4.16 4.75
N LYS A 80 -15.78 -5.10 3.81
CA LYS A 80 -15.90 -6.54 4.07
C LYS A 80 -14.54 -7.21 3.89
N THR A 81 -14.17 -8.07 4.83
CA THR A 81 -12.92 -8.81 4.78
C THR A 81 -13.21 -10.29 4.98
N ASP A 82 -12.65 -11.14 4.12
CA ASP A 82 -12.69 -12.58 4.34
C ASP A 82 -11.85 -12.94 5.60
N PRO A 83 -12.35 -13.79 6.52
CA PRO A 83 -11.67 -14.10 7.78
C PRO A 83 -10.23 -14.62 7.63
N MET A 84 -9.87 -15.23 6.49
CA MET A 84 -8.51 -15.68 6.25
C MET A 84 -7.54 -14.54 5.92
N ILE A 85 -8.03 -13.42 5.39
CA ILE A 85 -7.18 -12.33 4.90
C ILE A 85 -6.33 -11.72 6.03
N PRO A 86 -6.88 -11.34 7.20
CA PRO A 86 -6.05 -10.84 8.30
C PRO A 86 -4.99 -11.84 8.76
N ARG A 87 -5.30 -13.15 8.72
CA ARG A 87 -4.33 -14.21 9.07
C ARG A 87 -3.18 -14.26 8.06
N ILE A 88 -3.48 -14.18 6.76
CA ILE A 88 -2.47 -14.15 5.69
C ILE A 88 -1.61 -12.88 5.77
N LEU A 89 -2.23 -11.72 6.01
CA LEU A 89 -1.49 -10.46 6.13
C LEU A 89 -0.56 -10.45 7.36
N ARG A 90 -1.00 -11.06 8.47
CA ARG A 90 -0.18 -11.22 9.66
C ARG A 90 1.06 -12.06 9.38
N THR A 91 0.95 -13.17 8.65
CA THR A 91 2.11 -14.01 8.31
C THR A 91 3.05 -13.35 7.29
N LYS A 92 2.53 -12.50 6.41
CA LYS A 92 3.34 -11.73 5.45
C LYS A 92 4.04 -10.52 6.06
N THR A 93 3.57 -10.03 7.21
CA THR A 93 4.18 -8.90 7.92
C THR A 93 5.58 -9.25 8.40
N LYS A 94 6.53 -8.36 8.10
CA LYS A 94 7.96 -8.47 8.44
C LYS A 94 8.45 -7.16 9.04
N LYS A 95 9.69 -7.14 9.55
CA LYS A 95 10.31 -5.97 10.22
C LYS A 95 10.11 -4.65 9.46
N ASN A 96 10.29 -4.66 8.13
CA ASN A 96 10.27 -3.45 7.30
C ASN A 96 9.01 -3.33 6.42
N ILE A 97 8.12 -4.32 6.44
CA ILE A 97 6.90 -4.33 5.63
C ILE A 97 5.74 -4.80 6.51
N ALA A 98 4.82 -3.90 6.83
CA ALA A 98 3.62 -4.21 7.61
C ALA A 98 2.39 -4.29 6.71
N TYR A 99 1.60 -5.34 6.85
CA TYR A 99 0.36 -5.51 6.12
C TYR A 99 -0.84 -5.32 7.05
N HIS A 100 -1.82 -4.54 6.59
CA HIS A 100 -3.03 -4.22 7.36
C HIS A 100 -4.29 -4.35 6.51
N THR A 101 -5.42 -4.58 7.17
CA THR A 101 -6.73 -4.24 6.63
C THR A 101 -7.27 -3.00 7.34
N ALA A 102 -7.96 -2.15 6.60
CA ALA A 102 -8.74 -1.04 7.12
C ALA A 102 -10.19 -1.21 6.67
N SER A 103 -11.15 -1.11 7.59
CA SER A 103 -12.58 -1.31 7.28
C SER A 103 -13.29 -0.02 6.87
N CYS A 104 -12.72 1.12 7.22
CA CYS A 104 -13.24 2.45 6.94
C CYS A 104 -12.13 3.50 6.98
N ASN A 105 -12.44 4.73 6.55
CA ASN A 105 -11.52 5.86 6.55
C ASN A 105 -10.94 6.16 7.95
N GLN A 106 -11.75 6.01 9.00
CA GLN A 106 -11.28 6.23 10.37
C GLN A 106 -10.25 5.18 10.78
N HIS A 107 -10.48 3.91 10.43
CA HIS A 107 -9.52 2.83 10.69
C HIS A 107 -8.23 3.03 9.87
N LEU A 108 -8.35 3.42 8.60
CA LEU A 108 -7.22 3.78 7.76
C LEU A 108 -6.39 4.91 8.40
N LYS A 109 -7.05 5.99 8.85
CA LYS A 109 -6.39 7.11 9.54
C LYS A 109 -5.64 6.62 10.79
N THR A 110 -6.27 5.79 11.63
CA THR A 110 -5.63 5.20 12.81
C THR A 110 -4.35 4.42 12.46
N ILE A 111 -4.37 3.61 11.41
CA ILE A 111 -3.19 2.87 10.94
C ILE A 111 -2.10 3.84 10.49
N LEU A 112 -2.44 4.82 9.65
CA LEU A 112 -1.47 5.81 9.16
C LEU A 112 -0.85 6.64 10.29
N THR A 113 -1.64 7.05 11.28
CA THR A 113 -1.15 7.74 12.47
C THR A 113 -0.24 6.87 13.32
N LYS A 114 -0.61 5.59 13.55
CA LYS A 114 0.25 4.62 14.27
C LYS A 114 1.62 4.46 13.62
N HIS A 115 1.69 4.63 12.30
CA HIS A 115 2.92 4.55 11.53
C HIS A 115 3.62 5.89 11.28
N GLY A 116 3.13 6.99 11.88
CA GLY A 116 3.74 8.31 11.78
C GLY A 116 3.64 8.94 10.39
N ILE A 117 2.67 8.52 9.58
CA ILE A 117 2.40 9.09 8.26
C ILE A 117 1.53 10.34 8.38
N ILE A 118 0.57 10.33 9.32
CA ILE A 118 -0.32 11.45 9.63
C ILE A 118 -0.11 11.84 11.10
N LYS A 119 -0.01 13.14 11.39
CA LYS A 119 0.03 13.64 12.78
C LYS A 119 -1.35 13.51 13.44
N LYS A 120 -1.37 13.26 14.76
CA LYS A 120 -2.62 13.27 15.54
C LYS A 120 -3.29 14.63 15.47
#